data_AF-A0A3S4M0Y9-F1
#
_entry.id   AF-A0A3S4M0Y9-F1
#
_cell.length_a   1.000
_cell.length_b   1.000
_cell.length_c   1.000
_cell.angle_alpha   90.00
_cell.angle_beta   90.00
_cell.angle_gamma   90.00
#
_symmetry.space_group_name_H-M   'P 1'
#
loop_
_entity.id
_entity.type
_entity.pdbx_description
1 polymer ?
#
loop_
_entity_poly.entity_id
_entity_poly.type
_entity_poly.pdbx_seq_one_letter_code
_entity_poly.pdbx_strand_id
1 'polypeptide(L)' 'MTEIQRLLSETIDDLNIREKRDNRPRFSISFIRKHPGLFIAMYAAWFATLAVMLQSETLVGSVWLLVVLFYRI' A
#
# COMPACT_ATOMS: atom_id res chain seq x y z
N MET A 1 -16.98 -22.85 -20.93
CA MET A 1 -16.07 -23.06 -19.78
C MET A 1 -15.68 -24.52 -19.76
N THR A 2 -14.39 -24.82 -19.83
CA THR A 2 -13.89 -26.21 -19.80
C THR A 2 -13.90 -26.74 -18.36
N GLU A 3 -14.09 -28.04 -18.15
CA GLU A 3 -14.11 -28.65 -16.79
C GLU A 3 -12.88 -28.30 -15.95
N ILE A 4 -11.72 -28.22 -16.61
CA ILE A 4 -10.45 -27.82 -15.98
C ILE A 4 -10.54 -26.41 -15.40
N GLN A 5 -11.18 -25.46 -16.08
CA GLN A 5 -11.35 -24.10 -15.57
C GLN A 5 -12.26 -24.07 -14.33
N ARG A 6 -13.25 -24.96 -14.25
CA ARG A 6 -14.14 -25.06 -13.08
C ARG A 6 -13.38 -25.59 -11.86
N LEU A 7 -12.66 -26.70 -12.02
CA LEU A 7 -11.84 -27.30 -10.96
C LEU A 7 -10.75 -26.34 -10.46
N LEU A 8 -10.10 -25.63 -11.38
CA LEU A 8 -9.07 -24.65 -11.02
C LEU A 8 -9.67 -23.48 -10.23
N SER A 9 -10.84 -22.98 -10.62
CA SER A 9 -11.52 -21.89 -9.92
C SER A 9 -11.99 -22.32 -8.52
N GLU A 10 -12.59 -23.51 -8.39
CA GLU A 10 -12.98 -24.08 -7.08
C GLU A 10 -11.77 -24.24 -6.15
N THR A 11 -10.64 -24.71 -6.68
CA THR A 11 -9.41 -24.90 -5.90
C THR A 11 -8.83 -23.56 -5.44
N ILE A 12 -8.86 -22.54 -6.31
CA ILE A 12 -8.40 -21.18 -5.97
C ILE A 12 -9.29 -20.55 -4.89
N ASP A 13 -10.61 -20.74 -4.97
CA ASP A 13 -11.54 -20.22 -3.97
C ASP A 13 -11.37 -20.89 -2.61
N ASP A 14 -11.21 -22.23 -2.57
CA ASP A 14 -10.92 -22.96 -1.33
C ASP A 14 -9.58 -22.51 -0.71
N LEU A 15 -8.54 -22.31 -1.54
CA LEU A 15 -7.25 -21.76 -1.10
C LEU A 15 -7.36 -20.34 -0.55
N ASN A 16 -8.07 -19.44 -1.23
CA ASN A 16 -8.24 -18.05 -0.78
C ASN A 16 -8.99 -17.97 0.57
N ILE A 17 -9.98 -18.85 0.80
CA ILE A 17 -10.70 -18.94 2.06
C ILE A 17 -9.79 -19.48 3.17
N ARG A 18 -9.04 -20.56 2.90
CA ARG A 18 -8.14 -21.20 3.88
C ARG A 18 -6.97 -20.31 4.27
N GLU A 19 -6.31 -19.69 3.31
CA GLU A 19 -5.13 -18.85 3.54
C GLU A 19 -5.49 -17.41 3.90
N LYS A 20 -6.78 -17.06 3.85
CA LYS A 20 -7.27 -15.70 4.17
C LYS A 20 -6.51 -14.63 3.37
N ARG A 21 -6.09 -14.98 2.14
CA ARG A 21 -5.36 -14.09 1.26
C ARG A 21 -6.34 -13.08 0.64
N ASP A 22 -6.78 -12.14 1.46
CA ASP A 22 -7.49 -10.95 1.03
C ASP A 22 -6.47 -10.13 0.24
N ASN A 23 -6.42 -10.34 -1.08
CA ASN A 23 -5.52 -9.66 -2.02
C ASN A 23 -5.83 -8.15 -2.16
N ARG A 24 -6.46 -7.57 -1.13
CA ARG A 24 -6.86 -6.18 -1.03
C ARG A 24 -5.71 -5.40 -0.39
N PRO A 25 -5.22 -4.35 -1.06
CA PRO A 25 -4.28 -3.42 -0.46
C PRO A 25 -5.01 -2.69 0.67
N ARG A 26 -4.93 -3.22 1.88
CA ARG A 26 -5.49 -2.57 3.06
C ARG A 26 -4.36 -1.83 3.73
N PHE A 27 -4.40 -0.50 3.70
CA PHE A 27 -3.80 0.32 4.75
C PHE A 27 -4.46 -0.09 6.08
N SER A 28 -3.86 -1.09 6.71
CA SER A 28 -4.55 -1.77 7.80
C SER A 28 -4.50 -0.89 9.04
N ILE A 29 -5.67 -0.54 9.59
CA ILE A 29 -5.77 0.02 10.94
C ILE A 29 -5.06 -0.91 11.96
N SER A 30 -5.00 -2.22 11.64
CA SER A 30 -4.20 -3.21 12.36
C SER A 30 -2.70 -2.93 12.33
N PHE A 31 -2.13 -2.37 11.27
CA PHE A 31 -0.73 -2.00 11.18
C PHE A 31 -0.41 -0.84 12.13
N ILE A 32 -1.29 0.16 12.20
CA ILE A 32 -1.16 1.27 13.16
C ILE A 32 -1.14 0.74 14.60
N ARG A 33 -2.01 -0.23 14.90
CA ARG A 33 -2.08 -0.85 16.24
C ARG A 33 -0.87 -1.75 16.55
N LYS A 34 -0.38 -2.50 15.55
CA LYS A 34 0.69 -3.49 15.72
C LYS A 34 2.09 -2.87 15.68
N HIS A 35 2.26 -1.81 14.90
CA HIS A 35 3.53 -1.13 14.69
C HIS A 35 3.36 0.41 14.71
N PRO A 36 2.93 0.99 15.85
CA PRO A 36 2.69 2.43 15.93
C PRO A 36 3.94 3.26 15.64
N GLY A 37 5.12 2.81 16.06
CA GLY A 37 6.39 3.47 15.76
C GLY A 37 6.74 3.47 14.27
N LEU A 38 6.48 2.36 13.57
CA LEU A 38 6.74 2.26 12.12
C LEU A 38 5.79 3.16 11.33
N PHE A 39 4.55 3.26 11.78
CA PHE A 39 3.58 4.20 11.21
C PHE A 39 4.05 5.66 11.36
N ILE A 40 4.48 6.06 12.56
CA ILE A 40 5.01 7.41 12.80
C ILE A 40 6.27 7.65 11.96
N ALA A 41 7.19 6.69 11.91
CA ALA A 41 8.42 6.80 11.11
C ALA A 41 8.12 6.97 9.61
N MET A 42 7.10 6.30 9.09
CA MET A 42 6.66 6.43 7.70
C MET A 42 6.22 7.87 7.40
N TYR A 43 5.39 8.47 8.26
CA TYR A 43 4.98 9.87 8.10
C TYR A 43 6.15 10.83 8.27
N ALA A 44 7.03 10.59 9.25
CA ALA A 44 8.21 11.43 9.47
C ALA A 44 9.15 11.44 8.25
N ALA A 45 9.39 10.27 7.64
CA ALA A 45 10.19 10.17 6.42
C ALA A 45 9.53 10.89 5.23
N TRP A 46 8.20 10.79 5.11
CA TRP A 46 7.45 11.50 4.09
C TRP A 46 7.55 13.03 4.26
N PHE A 47 7.36 13.53 5.48
CA PHE A 47 7.51 14.96 5.80
C PHE A 47 8.94 15.46 5.58
N ALA A 48 9.95 14.67 5.94
CA ALA A 48 11.36 15.00 5.67
C ALA A 48 11.62 15.13 4.17
N THR A 49 11.08 14.21 3.37
CA THR A 49 11.19 14.26 1.90
C THR A 49 10.50 15.49 1.33
N LEU A 50 9.29 15.79 1.80
CA LEU A 50 8.54 16.99 1.41
C LEU A 50 9.32 18.29 1.74
N ALA A 51 9.90 18.37 2.93
CA ALA A 51 10.68 19.53 3.35
C ALA A 51 11.92 19.76 2.47
N VAL A 52 12.60 18.69 2.07
CA VAL A 52 13.75 18.75 1.16
C VAL A 52 13.30 19.16 -0.25
N MET A 53 12.19 18.61 -0.75
CA MET A 53 11.68 18.95 -2.08
C MET A 53 11.22 20.41 -2.18
N LEU A 54 10.62 20.97 -1.12
CA LEU A 54 10.21 22.38 -1.09
C LEU A 54 11.40 23.34 -1.08
N GLN A 55 12.53 22.94 -0.50
CA GLN A 55 13.76 23.75 -0.47
C GLN A 55 14.58 23.63 -1.75
N SER A 56 14.26 22.66 -2.62
CA SER A 56 15.01 22.40 -3.85
C SER A 56 14.33 23.05 -5.06
N GLU A 57 15.03 23.96 -5.72
CA GLU A 57 14.56 24.64 -6.94
C GLU A 57 14.23 23.66 -8.07
N THR A 58 14.88 22.49 -8.11
CA THR A 58 14.65 21.47 -9.16
C THR A 58 13.48 20.55 -8.85
N LEU A 59 13.17 20.33 -7.56
CA LEU A 59 12.17 19.36 -7.13
C LEU A 59 10.84 20.00 -6.73
N VAL A 60 10.81 21.31 -6.43
CA VAL A 60 9.62 22.00 -5.94
C VAL A 60 8.41 21.86 -6.89
N GLY A 61 8.65 21.91 -8.21
CA GLY A 61 7.61 21.72 -9.23
C GLY A 61 7.04 20.29 -9.27
N SER A 62 7.73 19.32 -8.67
CA SER A 62 7.33 17.90 -8.63
C SER A 62 6.72 17.46 -7.29
N VAL A 63 6.60 18.36 -6.30
CA VAL A 63 6.02 18.07 -4.97
C VAL A 63 4.61 17.48 -5.07
N TRP A 64 3.82 17.92 -6.04
CA TRP A 64 2.50 17.35 -6.35
C TRP A 64 2.53 15.83 -6.57
N LEU A 65 3.56 15.31 -7.25
CA LEU A 65 3.69 13.87 -7.51
C LEU A 65 3.90 13.09 -6.21
N LEU A 66 4.69 13.63 -5.28
CA LEU A 66 4.91 13.02 -3.97
C LEU A 66 3.59 12.85 -3.20
N VAL A 67 2.70 13.86 -3.26
CA VAL A 67 1.39 13.82 -2.60
C VAL A 67 0.46 12.79 -3.25
N VAL A 68 0.40 12.76 -4.59
CA VAL A 68 -0.44 11.80 -5.32
C VAL A 68 -0.01 10.37 -5.07
N LEU A 69 1.30 10.10 -5.11
CA LEU A 69 1.83 8.77 -4.88
C LEU A 69 1.54 8.31 -3.45
N PHE A 70 1.66 9.20 -2.46
CA PHE A 70 1.39 8.85 -1.07
C PHE A 70 -0.09 8.53 -0.81
N TYR A 71 -1.02 9.27 -1.42
CA TYR A 71 -2.47 9.02 -1.27
C TYR A 71 -2.94 7.74 -1.97
N ARG A 72 -2.19 7.24 -2.97
CA ARG A 72 -2.51 6.01 -3.71
C ARG A 72 -2.01 4.71 -3.05
N ILE A 73 -1.19 4.81 -2.00
CA ILE A 73 -0.77 3.66 -1.17
C ILE A 73 -1.99 3.20 -0.34
#